data_AF-A0A6J7SW58-F1
#
_entry.id   AF-A0A6J7SW58-F1
#
_cell.length_a   1.000
_cell.length_b   1.000
_cell.length_c   1.000
_cell.angle_alpha   90.00
_cell.angle_beta   90.00
_cell.angle_gamma   90.00
#
_symmetry.space_group_name_H-M   'P 1'
#
loop_
_entity.id
_entity.type
_entity.pdbx_description
1 polymer ?
#
loop_
_entity_poly.entity_id
_entity_poly.type
_entity_poly.pdbx_seq_one_letter_code
_entity_poly.pdbx_strand_id
1 'polypeptide(L)'
;MQLIGFNSVVVMLAIFTCFVTARLLKLGEEGAIAIAVTVILVVGPNVTASTIEQRFFGVLLGASFATFVSYFVRKGSPQDRALKEGIEQSFAMSALLNSIAKTLTENDGTVDPKVASRWLAKAEFISNEIDEIKANAQSALAGSAWSPAIDHAEAKAVVAQIEMTEATAGTVLNICRELVLTSGSSQQLPALLAAALAGVLSATAEVISDQAEIAEDSPADVQHEDLQDWQIQRTKAIAELRNLDDTQPLLIGGSILRDAEKITEILGD
;
A
#
# COMPACT_ATOMS: atom_id res chain seq x y z
N MET A 1 -6.37 -52.75 -27.18
CA MET A 1 -6.62 -52.00 -25.93
C MET A 1 -5.54 -50.94 -25.82
N GLN A 2 -5.86 -49.66 -26.06
CA GLN A 2 -5.11 -48.45 -25.65
C GLN A 2 -5.53 -47.33 -26.60
N LEU A 3 -6.47 -46.47 -26.19
CA LEU A 3 -6.69 -45.14 -26.78
C LEU A 3 -7.74 -44.30 -26.04
N ILE A 4 -8.42 -44.86 -25.03
CA ILE A 4 -9.33 -44.10 -24.15
C ILE A 4 -8.58 -43.49 -22.94
N GLY A 5 -7.38 -44.01 -22.60
CA GLY A 5 -6.63 -43.57 -21.41
C GLY A 5 -5.65 -42.41 -21.64
N PHE A 6 -4.90 -42.40 -22.74
CA PHE A 6 -3.80 -41.43 -22.90
C PHE A 6 -4.31 -40.02 -23.25
N ASN A 7 -5.31 -39.93 -24.12
CA ASN A 7 -5.82 -38.64 -24.60
C ASN A 7 -6.61 -37.89 -23.51
N SER A 8 -7.41 -38.61 -22.73
CA SER A 8 -8.17 -38.03 -21.60
C SER A 8 -7.24 -37.57 -20.48
N VAL A 9 -6.22 -38.36 -20.15
CA VAL A 9 -5.25 -38.01 -19.10
C VAL A 9 -4.42 -36.79 -19.47
N VAL A 10 -3.97 -36.66 -20.72
CA VAL A 10 -3.19 -35.50 -21.18
C VAL A 10 -4.04 -34.21 -21.15
N VAL A 11 -5.31 -34.28 -21.57
CA VAL A 11 -6.23 -33.13 -21.48
C VAL A 11 -6.51 -32.78 -20.01
N MET A 12 -6.72 -33.78 -19.15
CA MET A 12 -6.90 -33.56 -17.72
C MET A 12 -5.66 -32.94 -17.07
N LEU A 13 -4.46 -33.39 -17.46
CA LEU A 13 -3.19 -32.81 -17.00
C LEU A 13 -3.03 -31.38 -17.52
N ALA A 14 -3.33 -31.10 -18.78
CA ALA A 14 -3.24 -29.75 -19.34
C ALA A 14 -4.20 -28.77 -18.65
N ILE A 15 -5.46 -29.17 -18.44
CA ILE A 15 -6.46 -28.39 -17.70
C ILE A 15 -6.00 -28.19 -16.25
N PHE A 16 -5.50 -29.25 -15.60
CA PHE A 16 -4.99 -29.18 -14.24
C PHE A 16 -3.79 -28.25 -14.13
N THR A 17 -2.83 -28.33 -15.06
CA THR A 17 -1.63 -27.47 -15.06
C THR A 17 -2.00 -26.02 -15.31
N CYS A 18 -2.92 -25.74 -16.25
CA CYS A 18 -3.47 -24.40 -16.45
C CYS A 18 -4.20 -23.87 -15.22
N PHE A 19 -5.01 -24.70 -14.55
CA PHE A 19 -5.73 -24.32 -13.33
C PHE A 19 -4.78 -24.06 -12.16
N VAL A 20 -3.75 -24.91 -12.00
CA VAL A 20 -2.69 -24.71 -11.01
C VAL A 20 -1.91 -23.44 -11.33
N THR A 21 -1.59 -23.17 -12.59
CA THR A 21 -0.88 -21.95 -13.00
C THR A 21 -1.73 -20.70 -12.80
N ALA A 22 -3.02 -20.74 -13.14
CA ALA A 22 -3.97 -19.66 -12.92
C ALA A 22 -4.13 -19.34 -11.42
N ARG A 23 -4.18 -20.39 -10.59
CA ARG A 23 -4.25 -20.26 -9.13
C ARG A 23 -2.95 -19.75 -8.53
N LEU A 24 -1.79 -20.17 -9.05
CA LEU A 24 -0.48 -19.64 -8.66
C LEU A 24 -0.32 -18.16 -9.03
N LEU A 25 -0.89 -17.75 -10.16
CA LEU A 25 -0.86 -16.36 -10.63
C LEU A 25 -1.92 -15.46 -9.97
N LYS A 26 -2.73 -15.97 -9.02
CA LYS A 26 -3.85 -15.25 -8.38
C LYS A 26 -4.74 -14.51 -9.38
N LEU A 27 -4.88 -15.04 -10.58
CA LEU A 27 -5.82 -14.50 -11.55
C LEU A 27 -7.22 -14.71 -10.95
N GLY A 28 -7.94 -13.62 -10.67
CA GLY A 28 -9.29 -13.66 -10.13
C GLY A 28 -10.23 -14.53 -10.99
N GLU A 29 -11.46 -14.73 -10.53
CA GLU A 29 -12.43 -15.65 -11.16
C GLU A 29 -12.58 -15.43 -12.68
N GLU A 30 -12.46 -14.18 -13.15
CA GLU A 30 -12.48 -13.80 -14.57
C GLU A 30 -11.28 -14.33 -15.38
N GLY A 31 -10.08 -14.35 -14.80
CA GLY A 31 -8.88 -14.85 -15.47
C GLY A 31 -8.89 -16.38 -15.61
N ALA A 32 -9.50 -17.09 -14.67
CA ALA A 32 -9.69 -18.53 -14.76
C ALA A 32 -10.64 -18.92 -15.91
N ILE A 33 -11.70 -18.13 -16.13
CA ILE A 33 -12.64 -18.33 -17.24
C ILE A 33 -11.96 -18.08 -18.60
N ALA A 34 -11.18 -17.01 -18.71
CA ALA A 34 -10.41 -16.69 -19.92
C ALA A 34 -9.41 -17.80 -20.29
N ILE A 35 -8.74 -18.39 -19.29
CA ILE A 35 -7.82 -19.53 -19.48
C ILE A 35 -8.58 -20.80 -19.89
N ALA A 36 -9.74 -21.10 -19.28
CA ALA A 36 -10.55 -22.26 -19.65
C ALA A 36 -11.06 -22.16 -21.11
N VAL A 37 -11.54 -20.99 -21.52
CA VAL A 37 -12.01 -20.74 -22.89
C VAL A 37 -10.88 -20.86 -23.90
N THR A 38 -9.70 -20.28 -23.61
CA THR A 38 -8.53 -20.40 -24.49
C THR A 38 -8.04 -21.84 -24.61
N VAL A 39 -8.08 -22.64 -23.54
CA VAL A 39 -7.74 -24.07 -23.59
C VAL A 39 -8.73 -24.84 -24.47
N ILE A 40 -10.04 -24.60 -24.34
CA ILE A 40 -11.07 -25.25 -25.18
C ILE A 40 -10.86 -24.91 -26.67
N LEU A 41 -10.53 -23.65 -26.95
CA LEU A 41 -10.31 -23.14 -28.31
C LEU A 41 -9.02 -23.71 -28.92
N VAL A 42 -7.96 -23.87 -28.12
CA VAL A 42 -6.69 -24.48 -28.54
C VAL A 42 -6.82 -25.99 -28.74
N VAL A 43 -7.67 -26.68 -27.96
CA VAL A 43 -7.86 -28.14 -28.09
C VAL A 43 -8.71 -28.47 -29.33
N GLY A 44 -9.83 -27.79 -29.57
CA GLY A 44 -10.67 -27.98 -30.76
C GLY A 44 -11.28 -29.40 -30.90
N PRO A 45 -12.30 -29.60 -31.77
CA PRO A 45 -13.09 -30.84 -31.80
C PRO A 45 -12.44 -32.03 -32.54
N ASN A 46 -11.35 -31.83 -33.30
CA ASN A 46 -10.71 -32.89 -34.10
C ASN A 46 -9.22 -33.04 -33.74
N VAL A 47 -8.92 -33.75 -32.65
CA VAL A 47 -7.55 -33.92 -32.16
C VAL A 47 -7.10 -35.38 -32.20
N THR A 48 -6.14 -35.65 -33.10
CA THR A 48 -5.24 -36.80 -33.02
C THR A 48 -4.13 -36.53 -32.00
N ALA A 49 -3.64 -37.58 -31.33
CA ALA A 49 -2.67 -37.48 -30.23
C ALA A 49 -1.41 -36.66 -30.58
N SER A 50 -0.90 -36.75 -31.81
CA SER A 50 0.26 -35.99 -32.28
C SER A 50 0.03 -34.48 -32.38
N THR A 51 -1.20 -34.05 -32.64
CA THR A 51 -1.56 -32.63 -32.77
C THR A 51 -1.73 -31.97 -31.40
N ILE A 52 -2.15 -32.74 -30.37
CA ILE A 52 -2.25 -32.25 -28.99
C ILE A 52 -0.86 -31.98 -28.41
N GLU A 53 0.09 -32.89 -28.65
CA GLU A 53 1.45 -32.76 -28.13
C GLU A 53 2.14 -31.48 -28.64
N GLN A 54 2.04 -31.22 -29.96
CA GLN A 54 2.59 -30.00 -30.55
C GLN A 54 1.92 -28.72 -30.03
N ARG A 55 0.59 -28.73 -29.82
CA ARG A 55 -0.14 -27.57 -29.29
C ARG A 55 0.16 -27.32 -27.81
N PHE A 56 0.25 -28.37 -27.01
CA PHE A 56 0.63 -28.28 -25.61
C PHE A 56 2.05 -27.72 -25.47
N PHE A 57 2.99 -28.22 -26.28
CA PHE A 57 4.36 -27.72 -26.30
C PHE A 57 4.43 -26.26 -26.77
N GLY A 58 3.62 -25.88 -27.77
CA GLY A 58 3.51 -24.50 -28.25
C GLY A 58 2.95 -23.53 -27.20
N VAL A 59 1.94 -23.93 -26.43
CA VAL A 59 1.40 -23.13 -25.32
C VAL A 59 2.41 -23.03 -24.18
N LEU A 60 3.09 -24.12 -23.81
CA LEU A 60 4.15 -24.10 -22.80
C LEU A 60 5.31 -23.17 -23.19
N LEU A 61 5.78 -23.28 -24.44
CA LEU A 61 6.82 -22.40 -24.96
C LEU A 61 6.35 -20.94 -25.00
N GLY A 62 5.14 -20.69 -25.49
CA GLY A 62 4.55 -19.36 -25.57
C GLY A 62 4.37 -18.72 -24.18
N ALA A 63 3.87 -19.47 -23.20
CA ALA A 63 3.73 -19.00 -21.82
C ALA A 63 5.10 -18.75 -21.17
N SER A 64 6.07 -19.66 -21.37
CA SER A 64 7.43 -19.48 -20.84
C SER A 64 8.12 -18.25 -21.45
N PHE A 65 7.99 -18.07 -22.78
CA PHE A 65 8.51 -16.88 -23.46
C PHE A 65 7.77 -15.62 -23.04
N ALA A 66 6.45 -15.65 -22.87
CA ALA A 66 5.68 -14.49 -22.44
C ALA A 66 6.05 -14.08 -21.01
N THR A 67 6.24 -15.03 -20.09
CA THR A 67 6.73 -14.76 -18.73
C THR A 67 8.15 -14.17 -18.77
N PHE A 68 9.03 -14.75 -19.58
CA PHE A 68 10.40 -14.26 -19.73
C PHE A 68 10.43 -12.85 -20.34
N VAL A 69 9.71 -12.62 -21.44
CA VAL A 69 9.64 -11.33 -22.12
C VAL A 69 8.93 -10.27 -21.28
N SER A 70 7.88 -10.62 -20.54
CA SER A 70 7.18 -9.72 -19.61
C SER A 70 8.14 -9.11 -18.58
N TYR A 71 9.12 -9.90 -18.15
CA TYR A 71 10.18 -9.45 -17.25
C TYR A 71 11.10 -8.38 -17.88
N PHE A 72 11.39 -8.49 -19.18
CA PHE A 72 12.23 -7.52 -19.91
C PHE A 72 11.46 -6.32 -20.49
N VAL A 73 10.16 -6.46 -20.74
CA VAL A 73 9.34 -5.41 -21.37
C VAL A 73 8.88 -4.35 -20.37
N ARG A 74 8.63 -4.74 -19.12
CA ARG A 74 8.11 -3.81 -18.10
C ARG A 74 9.28 -3.23 -17.30
N LYS A 75 9.49 -1.91 -17.43
CA LYS A 75 10.60 -1.20 -16.75
C LYS A 75 10.54 -1.40 -15.22
N GLY A 76 11.71 -1.57 -14.62
CA GLY A 76 11.90 -1.80 -13.17
C GLY A 76 11.56 -3.22 -12.74
N SER A 77 12.22 -3.69 -11.69
CA SER A 77 11.89 -4.97 -11.04
C SER A 77 10.49 -4.92 -10.41
N PRO A 78 9.86 -6.07 -10.10
CA PRO A 78 8.57 -6.07 -9.38
C PRO A 78 8.62 -5.34 -8.04
N GLN A 79 9.74 -5.41 -7.31
CA GLN A 79 9.93 -4.71 -6.04
C GLN A 79 10.11 -3.19 -6.23
N ASP A 80 10.81 -2.73 -7.27
CA ASP A 80 10.98 -1.28 -7.54
C ASP A 80 9.64 -0.59 -7.78
N ARG A 81 8.71 -1.29 -8.44
CA ARG A 81 7.38 -0.74 -8.71
C ARG A 81 6.56 -0.60 -7.43
N ALA A 82 6.56 -1.65 -6.60
CA ALA A 82 5.88 -1.60 -5.32
C ALA A 82 6.47 -0.51 -4.42
N LEU A 83 7.80 -0.37 -4.39
CA LEU A 83 8.48 0.70 -3.66
C LEU A 83 8.04 2.08 -4.15
N LYS A 84 8.08 2.31 -5.46
CA LYS A 84 7.68 3.59 -6.06
C LYS A 84 6.22 3.95 -5.78
N GLU A 85 5.31 2.99 -5.92
CA GLU A 85 3.90 3.17 -5.60
C GLU A 85 3.73 3.48 -4.09
N GLY A 86 4.47 2.81 -3.21
CA GLY A 86 4.46 3.09 -1.77
C GLY A 86 4.95 4.50 -1.41
N ILE A 87 6.03 4.95 -2.06
CA ILE A 87 6.58 6.31 -1.90
C ILE A 87 5.56 7.37 -2.35
N GLU A 88 4.88 7.15 -3.48
CA GLU A 88 3.81 8.03 -3.95
C GLU A 88 2.69 8.15 -2.89
N GLN A 89 2.32 7.04 -2.25
CA GLN A 89 1.35 7.06 -1.16
C GLN A 89 1.85 7.77 0.09
N SER A 90 3.14 7.64 0.44
CA SER A 90 3.75 8.41 1.54
C SER A 90 3.66 9.92 1.30
N PHE A 91 3.98 10.40 0.09
CA PHE A 91 3.79 11.81 -0.27
C PHE A 91 2.31 12.23 -0.26
N ALA A 92 1.40 11.35 -0.68
CA ALA A 92 -0.04 11.63 -0.61
C ALA A 92 -0.54 11.80 0.83
N MET A 93 -0.02 11.01 1.77
CA MET A 93 -0.29 11.14 3.22
C MET A 93 0.29 12.45 3.78
N SER A 94 1.55 12.77 3.47
CA SER A 94 2.18 14.03 3.87
C SER A 94 1.37 15.24 3.38
N ALA A 95 0.99 15.24 2.10
CA ALA A 95 0.15 16.28 1.52
C ALA A 95 -1.24 16.38 2.20
N LEU A 96 -1.83 15.23 2.59
CA LEU A 96 -3.08 15.20 3.35
C LEU A 96 -2.91 15.85 4.73
N LEU A 97 -1.90 15.46 5.51
CA LEU A 97 -1.62 16.04 6.83
C LEU A 97 -1.35 17.55 6.76
N ASN A 98 -0.56 17.99 5.78
CA ASN A 98 -0.32 19.42 5.56
C ASN A 98 -1.60 20.17 5.18
N SER A 99 -2.50 19.57 4.40
CA SER A 99 -3.79 20.18 4.07
C SER A 99 -4.70 20.33 5.29
N ILE A 100 -4.67 19.36 6.20
CA ILE A 100 -5.38 19.40 7.48
C ILE A 100 -4.80 20.51 8.36
N ALA A 101 -3.47 20.52 8.54
CA ALA A 101 -2.77 21.52 9.34
C ALA A 101 -3.08 22.95 8.86
N LYS A 102 -3.01 23.19 7.55
CA LYS A 102 -3.34 24.47 6.94
C LYS A 102 -4.78 24.88 7.25
N THR A 103 -5.74 23.96 7.08
CA THR A 103 -7.16 24.25 7.30
C THR A 103 -7.47 24.52 8.77
N LEU A 104 -6.82 23.80 9.70
CA LEU A 104 -6.95 24.02 11.14
C LEU A 104 -6.44 25.41 11.54
N THR A 105 -5.36 25.87 10.90
CA THR A 105 -4.77 27.20 11.16
C THR A 105 -5.59 28.33 10.55
N GLU A 106 -6.08 28.17 9.30
CA GLU A 106 -6.80 29.23 8.59
C GLU A 106 -8.22 29.49 9.12
N ASN A 107 -8.84 28.49 9.74
CA ASN A 107 -10.23 28.58 10.22
C ASN A 107 -10.34 28.59 11.75
N ASP A 108 -9.26 28.91 12.48
CA ASP A 108 -9.22 28.99 13.94
C ASP A 108 -9.76 27.72 14.65
N GLY A 109 -9.46 26.54 14.11
CA GLY A 109 -9.94 25.25 14.63
C GLY A 109 -11.36 24.86 14.23
N THR A 110 -12.04 25.67 13.43
CA THR A 110 -13.35 25.33 12.87
C THR A 110 -13.20 24.52 11.58
N VAL A 111 -13.79 23.32 11.57
CA VAL A 111 -13.70 22.41 10.41
C VAL A 111 -15.10 22.08 9.94
N ASP A 112 -15.39 22.34 8.67
CA ASP A 112 -16.64 21.88 8.03
C ASP A 112 -16.66 20.34 8.00
N PRO A 113 -17.69 19.67 8.53
CA PRO A 113 -17.85 18.22 8.45
C PRO A 113 -17.63 17.65 7.05
N LYS A 114 -18.06 18.36 6.00
CA LYS A 114 -17.87 17.93 4.60
C LYS A 114 -16.42 17.94 4.16
N VAL A 115 -15.60 18.81 4.74
CA VAL A 115 -14.16 18.86 4.49
C VAL A 115 -13.49 17.70 5.23
N ALA A 116 -13.84 17.50 6.50
CA ALA A 116 -13.34 16.38 7.29
C ALA A 116 -13.67 15.01 6.67
N SER A 117 -14.91 14.82 6.19
CA SER A 117 -15.30 13.58 5.50
C SER A 117 -14.52 13.34 4.21
N ARG A 118 -14.10 14.40 3.50
CA ARG A 118 -13.26 14.27 2.30
C ARG A 118 -11.84 13.84 2.65
N TRP A 119 -11.28 14.33 3.76
CA TRP A 119 -9.99 13.87 4.26
C TRP A 119 -10.04 12.40 4.66
N LEU A 120 -11.08 12.00 5.39
CA LEU A 120 -11.29 10.60 5.76
C LEU A 120 -11.39 9.70 4.53
N ALA A 121 -12.21 10.05 3.54
CA ALA A 121 -12.32 9.28 2.30
C ALA A 121 -10.98 9.18 1.56
N LYS A 122 -10.17 10.24 1.56
CA LYS A 122 -8.83 10.22 0.96
C LYS A 122 -7.87 9.31 1.74
N ALA A 123 -7.90 9.34 3.07
CA ALA A 123 -7.09 8.44 3.90
C ALA A 123 -7.49 6.97 3.72
N GLU A 124 -8.79 6.67 3.63
CA GLU A 124 -9.29 5.32 3.34
C GLU A 124 -8.85 4.84 1.96
N PHE A 125 -8.91 5.72 0.95
CA PHE A 125 -8.41 5.41 -0.39
C PHE A 125 -6.91 5.07 -0.38
N ILE A 126 -6.08 5.91 0.25
CA ILE A 126 -4.64 5.67 0.39
C ILE A 126 -4.37 4.33 1.10
N SER A 127 -5.08 4.06 2.21
CA SER A 127 -4.92 2.79 2.95
C SER A 127 -5.23 1.57 2.08
N ASN A 128 -6.28 1.63 1.26
CA ASN A 128 -6.63 0.54 0.36
C ASN A 128 -5.59 0.36 -0.76
N GLU A 129 -5.02 1.44 -1.29
CA GLU A 129 -3.94 1.34 -2.28
C GLU A 129 -2.67 0.73 -1.68
N ILE A 130 -2.33 1.08 -0.44
CA ILE A 130 -1.18 0.50 0.27
C ILE A 130 -1.37 -1.00 0.51
N ASP A 131 -2.59 -1.46 0.81
CA ASP A 131 -2.87 -2.90 0.95
C ASP A 131 -2.59 -3.68 -0.35
N GLU A 132 -2.94 -3.09 -1.50
CA GLU A 132 -2.62 -3.67 -2.82
C GLU A 132 -1.12 -3.67 -3.10
N ILE A 133 -0.44 -2.56 -2.81
CA ILE A 133 1.01 -2.40 -2.97
C ILE A 133 1.75 -3.44 -2.10
N LYS A 134 1.32 -3.64 -0.85
CA LYS A 134 1.87 -4.65 0.06
C LYS A 134 1.70 -6.06 -0.49
N ALA A 135 0.52 -6.39 -1.03
CA ALA A 135 0.28 -7.69 -1.64
C ALA A 135 1.21 -7.92 -2.86
N ASN A 136 1.49 -6.87 -3.64
CA ASN A 136 2.43 -6.91 -4.77
C ASN A 136 3.88 -7.08 -4.29
N ALA A 137 4.31 -6.33 -3.27
CA ALA A 137 5.64 -6.43 -2.67
C ALA A 137 5.89 -7.83 -2.09
N GLN A 138 4.94 -8.38 -1.33
CA GLN A 138 5.04 -9.73 -0.77
C GLN A 138 5.08 -10.80 -1.86
N SER A 139 4.35 -10.60 -2.96
CA SER A 139 4.40 -11.49 -4.12
C SER A 139 5.75 -11.43 -4.82
N ALA A 140 6.37 -10.24 -4.91
CA ALA A 140 7.74 -10.08 -5.42
C ALA A 140 8.77 -10.79 -4.53
N LEU A 141 8.65 -10.66 -3.21
CA LEU A 141 9.50 -11.35 -2.25
C LEU A 141 9.35 -12.88 -2.35
N ALA A 142 8.12 -13.40 -2.43
CA ALA A 142 7.91 -14.83 -2.70
C ALA A 142 8.47 -15.25 -4.06
N GLY A 143 8.42 -14.35 -5.04
CA GLY A 143 9.01 -14.46 -6.38
C GLY A 143 10.54 -14.64 -6.38
N SER A 144 11.22 -13.97 -5.44
CA SER A 144 12.69 -13.96 -5.37
C SER A 144 13.31 -15.33 -5.11
N ALA A 145 12.59 -16.26 -4.47
CA ALA A 145 13.11 -17.58 -4.14
C ALA A 145 13.41 -18.45 -5.39
N TRP A 146 12.80 -18.13 -6.52
CA TRP A 146 12.91 -18.90 -7.77
C TRP A 146 13.33 -18.05 -8.97
N SER A 147 13.47 -16.73 -8.80
CA SER A 147 13.89 -15.80 -9.87
C SER A 147 15.29 -15.26 -9.60
N PRO A 148 16.30 -15.60 -10.42
CA PRO A 148 17.67 -15.08 -10.28
C PRO A 148 17.81 -13.57 -10.50
N ALA A 149 16.74 -12.93 -10.99
CA ALA A 149 16.75 -11.52 -11.35
C ALA A 149 16.12 -10.61 -10.27
N ILE A 150 15.59 -11.19 -9.20
CA ILE A 150 15.05 -10.45 -8.04
C ILE A 150 16.02 -10.67 -6.87
N ASP A 151 16.61 -9.60 -6.34
CA ASP A 151 17.40 -9.71 -5.12
C ASP A 151 16.47 -9.92 -3.92
N HIS A 152 16.69 -11.02 -3.20
CA HIS A 152 15.90 -11.36 -2.02
C HIS A 152 16.08 -10.33 -0.89
N ALA A 153 17.28 -9.78 -0.72
CA ALA A 153 17.57 -8.80 0.33
C ALA A 153 16.85 -7.48 0.04
N GLU A 154 16.92 -7.02 -1.20
CA GLU A 154 16.23 -5.81 -1.67
C GLU A 154 14.70 -5.98 -1.60
N ALA A 155 14.15 -7.09 -2.10
CA ALA A 155 12.72 -7.35 -2.03
C ALA A 155 12.21 -7.43 -0.58
N LYS A 156 13.03 -7.94 0.34
CA LYS A 156 12.70 -7.98 1.77
C LYS A 156 12.71 -6.58 2.40
N ALA A 157 13.68 -5.74 2.03
CA ALA A 157 13.73 -4.35 2.48
C ALA A 157 12.51 -3.57 2.00
N VAL A 158 12.14 -3.72 0.72
CA VAL A 158 10.92 -3.09 0.17
C VAL A 158 9.66 -3.54 0.92
N VAL A 159 9.52 -4.83 1.23
CA VAL A 159 8.36 -5.30 2.03
C VAL A 159 8.32 -4.63 3.41
N ALA A 160 9.46 -4.56 4.11
CA ALA A 160 9.53 -3.89 5.40
C ALA A 160 9.16 -2.40 5.31
N GLN A 161 9.66 -1.70 4.28
CA GLN A 161 9.31 -0.30 4.03
C GLN A 161 7.81 -0.10 3.79
N ILE A 162 7.18 -0.97 2.99
CA ILE A 162 5.73 -0.89 2.74
C ILE A 162 4.92 -1.20 4.00
N GLU A 163 5.38 -2.11 4.87
CA GLU A 163 4.75 -2.37 6.18
C GLU A 163 4.82 -1.15 7.11
N MET A 164 5.92 -0.39 7.08
CA MET A 164 6.00 0.90 7.79
C MET A 164 5.03 1.93 7.20
N THR A 165 4.98 2.05 5.87
CA THR A 165 4.02 2.93 5.18
C THR A 165 2.56 2.58 5.49
N GLU A 166 2.21 1.29 5.58
CA GLU A 166 0.88 0.81 6.00
C GLU A 166 0.56 1.20 7.45
N ALA A 167 1.51 1.00 8.38
CA ALA A 167 1.33 1.38 9.78
C ALA A 167 1.13 2.89 9.95
N THR A 168 1.87 3.69 9.18
CA THR A 168 1.72 5.15 9.08
C THR A 168 0.34 5.52 8.53
N ALA A 169 -0.10 4.90 7.44
CA ALA A 169 -1.41 5.14 6.83
C ALA A 169 -2.58 4.83 7.78
N GLY A 170 -2.49 3.71 8.51
CA GLY A 170 -3.48 3.37 9.53
C GLY A 170 -3.57 4.42 10.64
N THR A 171 -2.44 5.04 10.98
CA THR A 171 -2.39 6.09 12.01
C THR A 171 -2.90 7.43 11.48
N VAL A 172 -2.56 7.82 10.25
CA VAL A 172 -3.15 9.00 9.56
C VAL A 172 -4.67 8.86 9.40
N LEU A 173 -5.15 7.65 9.09
CA LEU A 173 -6.57 7.34 9.02
C LEU A 173 -7.28 7.55 10.36
N ASN A 174 -6.66 7.16 11.47
CA ASN A 174 -7.21 7.40 12.80
C ASN A 174 -7.33 8.90 13.11
N ILE A 175 -6.28 9.68 12.82
CA ILE A 175 -6.33 11.15 12.93
C ILE A 175 -7.51 11.72 12.13
N CYS A 176 -7.72 11.26 10.89
CA CYS A 176 -8.83 11.72 10.06
C CYS A 176 -10.21 11.33 10.64
N ARG A 177 -10.34 10.12 11.20
CA ARG A 177 -11.58 9.66 11.87
C ARG A 177 -11.90 10.53 13.08
N GLU A 178 -10.91 10.85 13.90
CA GLU A 178 -11.06 11.71 15.08
C GLU A 178 -11.47 13.14 14.70
N LEU A 179 -10.87 13.68 13.63
CA LEU A 179 -11.23 15.00 13.11
C LEU A 179 -12.67 15.05 12.57
N VAL A 180 -13.14 14.00 11.89
CA VAL A 180 -14.55 13.90 11.45
C VAL A 180 -15.49 13.92 12.65
N LEU A 181 -15.23 13.10 13.67
CA LEU A 181 -16.05 13.06 14.89
C LEU A 181 -16.09 14.42 15.60
N THR A 182 -14.96 15.13 15.60
CA THR A 182 -14.84 16.46 16.20
C THR A 182 -15.60 17.52 15.39
N SER A 183 -15.45 17.52 14.07
CA SER A 183 -16.12 18.50 13.19
C SER A 183 -17.65 18.42 13.24
N GLY A 184 -18.21 17.22 13.49
CA GLY A 184 -19.65 17.02 13.66
C GLY A 184 -20.18 17.36 15.05
N SER A 185 -19.30 17.68 16.01
CA SER A 185 -19.68 18.03 17.38
C SER A 185 -19.92 19.54 17.52
N SER A 186 -20.78 19.95 18.46
CA SER A 186 -21.09 21.36 18.73
C SER A 186 -19.95 22.15 19.37
N GLN A 187 -18.90 21.47 19.83
CA GLN A 187 -17.74 22.05 20.50
C GLN A 187 -16.53 21.93 19.56
N GLN A 188 -16.13 23.07 18.98
CA GLN A 188 -14.99 23.16 18.08
C GLN A 188 -13.67 23.16 18.87
N LEU A 189 -12.56 22.84 18.20
CA LEU A 189 -11.24 22.92 18.82
C LEU A 189 -10.92 24.40 19.13
N PRO A 190 -10.46 24.73 20.35
CA PRO A 190 -9.97 26.07 20.64
C PRO A 190 -8.84 26.46 19.67
N ALA A 191 -8.84 27.71 19.20
CA ALA A 191 -7.91 28.18 18.17
C ALA A 191 -6.43 27.92 18.50
N LEU A 192 -6.03 28.12 19.76
CA LEU A 192 -4.67 27.85 20.26
C LEU A 192 -4.30 26.36 20.14
N LEU A 193 -5.22 25.46 20.53
CA LEU A 193 -5.03 24.02 20.39
C LEU A 193 -4.98 23.62 18.91
N ALA A 194 -5.86 24.16 18.08
CA ALA A 194 -5.90 23.87 16.65
C ALA A 194 -4.59 24.28 15.94
N ALA A 195 -4.04 25.46 16.28
CA ALA A 195 -2.76 25.91 15.76
C ALA A 195 -1.59 25.02 16.23
N ALA A 196 -1.60 24.58 17.49
CA ALA A 196 -0.56 23.70 18.00
C ALA A 196 -0.63 22.29 17.39
N LEU A 197 -1.83 21.73 17.23
CA LEU A 197 -2.04 20.47 16.51
C LEU A 197 -1.65 20.59 15.04
N ALA A 198 -1.96 21.70 14.38
CA ALA A 198 -1.52 21.97 13.02
C ALA A 198 0.01 21.94 12.89
N GLY A 199 0.73 22.53 13.84
CA GLY A 199 2.19 22.48 13.89
C GLY A 199 2.72 21.04 13.97
N VAL A 200 2.13 20.21 14.84
CA VAL A 200 2.49 18.79 14.98
C VAL A 200 2.18 18.01 13.70
N LEU A 201 1.00 18.19 13.11
CA LEU A 201 0.60 17.49 11.89
C LEU A 201 1.48 17.88 10.70
N SER A 202 1.90 19.14 10.61
CA SER A 202 2.82 19.61 9.57
C SER A 202 4.22 19.04 9.74
N ALA A 203 4.77 19.04 10.95
CA ALA A 203 6.05 18.40 11.24
C ALA A 203 6.01 16.88 11.02
N THR A 204 4.87 16.24 11.32
CA THR A 204 4.67 14.80 11.04
C THR A 204 4.63 14.54 9.53
N ALA A 205 4.04 15.46 8.75
CA ALA A 205 4.03 15.37 7.30
C ALA A 205 5.44 15.48 6.70
N GLU A 206 6.30 16.31 7.28
CA GLU A 206 7.71 16.45 6.91
C GLU A 206 8.47 15.15 7.17
N VAL A 207 8.37 14.57 8.37
CA VAL A 207 8.94 13.26 8.70
C VAL A 207 8.52 12.15 7.72
N ILE A 208 7.23 12.08 7.35
CA ILE A 208 6.75 11.12 6.36
C ILE A 208 7.38 11.37 4.98
N SER A 209 7.54 12.64 4.59
CA SER A 209 8.13 13.04 3.32
C SER A 209 9.61 12.67 3.26
N ASP A 210 10.36 12.99 4.30
CA ASP A 210 11.80 12.71 4.41
C ASP A 210 12.05 11.21 4.37
N GLN A 211 11.26 10.41 5.12
CA GLN A 211 11.36 8.95 5.04
C GLN A 211 11.04 8.42 3.63
N ALA A 212 10.10 9.05 2.92
CA ALA A 212 9.78 8.66 1.55
C ALA A 212 10.95 8.95 0.58
N GLU A 213 11.65 10.07 0.76
CA GLU A 213 12.85 10.42 -0.01
C GLU A 213 14.01 9.46 0.29
N ILE A 214 14.26 9.16 1.56
CA ILE A 214 15.29 8.16 1.96
C ILE A 214 14.97 6.79 1.35
N ALA A 215 13.71 6.36 1.45
CA ALA A 215 13.29 5.06 0.93
C ALA A 215 13.39 4.94 -0.60
N GLU A 216 13.37 6.05 -1.34
CA GLU A 216 13.55 6.07 -2.80
C GLU A 216 14.96 5.61 -3.19
N ASP A 217 15.97 6.06 -2.43
CA ASP A 217 17.38 5.72 -2.66
C ASP A 217 17.79 4.44 -1.92
N SER A 218 17.27 4.22 -0.72
CA SER A 218 17.63 3.10 0.16
C SER A 218 16.44 2.65 1.00
N PRO A 219 15.65 1.66 0.53
CA PRO A 219 14.44 1.20 1.23
C PRO A 219 14.72 0.43 2.53
N ALA A 220 15.99 0.15 2.84
CA ALA A 220 16.39 -0.45 4.10
C ALA A 220 16.73 0.60 5.17
N ASP A 221 16.93 1.86 4.76
CA ASP A 221 17.30 2.94 5.66
C ASP A 221 16.03 3.61 6.21
N VAL A 222 16.09 3.91 7.50
CA VAL A 222 15.04 4.63 8.23
C VAL A 222 15.55 6.03 8.53
N GLN A 223 14.66 7.00 8.76
CA GLN A 223 15.03 8.35 9.09
C GLN A 223 15.69 8.36 10.46
N HIS A 224 17.00 8.60 10.50
CA HIS A 224 17.76 8.81 11.73
C HIS A 224 17.98 10.30 12.03
N GLU A 225 17.35 11.18 11.25
CA GLU A 225 17.55 12.62 11.36
C GLU A 225 16.94 13.16 12.66
N ASP A 226 17.51 14.26 13.16
CA ASP A 226 17.14 14.80 14.45
C ASP A 226 15.73 15.40 14.40
N LEU A 227 14.77 14.72 15.02
CA LEU A 227 13.35 15.11 15.13
C LEU A 227 13.14 16.37 16.01
N GLN A 228 14.16 17.21 16.20
CA GLN A 228 14.14 18.42 17.02
C GLN A 228 12.94 19.31 16.71
N ASP A 229 12.69 19.59 15.44
CA ASP A 229 11.58 20.48 15.04
C ASP A 229 10.22 19.86 15.39
N TRP A 230 10.06 18.56 15.15
CA TRP A 230 8.87 17.82 15.56
C TRP A 230 8.68 17.82 17.09
N GLN A 231 9.75 17.57 17.85
CA GLN A 231 9.74 17.59 19.32
C GLN A 231 9.37 18.97 19.88
N ILE A 232 9.82 20.05 19.23
CA ILE A 232 9.45 21.43 19.58
C ILE A 232 7.95 21.64 19.36
N GLN A 233 7.40 21.21 18.23
CA GLN A 233 5.96 21.35 17.96
C GLN A 233 5.12 20.52 18.93
N ARG A 234 5.53 19.27 19.22
CA ARG A 234 4.90 18.43 20.23
C ARG A 234 4.88 19.09 21.60
N THR A 235 6.02 19.66 22.03
CA THR A 235 6.11 20.32 23.34
C THR A 235 5.16 21.51 23.44
N LYS A 236 5.01 22.29 22.37
CA LYS A 236 4.03 23.39 22.30
C LYS A 236 2.60 22.86 22.39
N ALA A 237 2.26 21.81 21.64
CA ALA A 237 0.93 21.19 21.69
C ALA A 237 0.58 20.64 23.08
N ILE A 238 1.53 20.01 23.77
CA ILE A 238 1.34 19.55 25.16
C ILE A 238 1.09 20.74 26.10
N ALA A 239 1.82 21.84 25.94
CA ALA A 239 1.62 23.03 26.76
C ALA A 239 0.22 23.61 26.60
N GLU A 240 -0.28 23.72 25.35
CA GLU A 240 -1.63 24.18 25.08
C GLU A 240 -2.69 23.21 25.61
N LEU A 241 -2.50 21.89 25.43
CA LEU A 241 -3.39 20.86 25.96
C LEU A 241 -3.55 20.94 27.49
N ARG A 242 -2.46 21.24 28.22
CA ARG A 242 -2.47 21.36 29.68
C ARG A 242 -3.19 22.60 30.20
N ASN A 243 -3.35 23.61 29.36
CA ASN A 243 -4.03 24.86 29.71
C ASN A 243 -5.55 24.80 29.43
N LEU A 244 -6.06 23.67 28.95
CA LEU A 244 -7.48 23.49 28.67
C LEU A 244 -8.20 22.95 29.90
N ASP A 245 -9.28 23.64 30.29
CA ASP A 245 -10.18 23.21 31.36
C ASP A 245 -11.27 22.24 30.85
N ASP A 246 -11.52 22.20 29.53
CA ASP A 246 -12.53 21.33 28.90
C ASP A 246 -11.98 19.93 28.60
N THR A 247 -12.71 18.89 29.02
CA THR A 247 -12.30 17.49 28.88
C THR A 247 -12.34 16.98 27.44
N GLN A 248 -13.26 17.46 26.60
CA GLN A 248 -13.45 16.94 25.25
C GLN A 248 -12.34 17.38 24.26
N PRO A 249 -11.98 18.67 24.16
CA PRO A 249 -10.80 19.11 23.40
C PRO A 249 -9.50 18.47 23.88
N LEU A 250 -9.37 18.22 25.18
CA LEU A 250 -8.20 17.56 25.78
C LEU A 250 -8.07 16.11 25.30
N LEU A 251 -9.18 15.35 25.26
CA LEU A 251 -9.17 13.97 24.76
C LEU A 251 -8.81 13.91 23.27
N ILE A 252 -9.40 14.77 22.44
CA ILE A 252 -9.18 14.79 20.99
C ILE A 252 -7.75 15.24 20.66
N GLY A 253 -7.29 16.35 21.25
CA GLY A 253 -5.93 16.82 20.97
C GLY A 253 -4.88 15.86 21.54
N GLY A 254 -5.16 15.19 22.66
CA GLY A 254 -4.30 14.14 23.21
C GLY A 254 -4.22 12.89 22.32
N SER A 255 -5.33 12.46 21.72
CA SER A 255 -5.34 11.29 20.82
C SER A 255 -4.62 11.59 19.50
N ILE A 256 -4.88 12.74 18.88
CA ILE A 256 -4.17 13.18 17.66
C ILE A 256 -2.67 13.30 17.92
N LEU A 257 -2.27 13.86 19.06
CA LEU A 257 -0.87 14.01 19.43
C LEU A 257 -0.18 12.65 19.60
N ARG A 258 -0.86 11.70 20.25
CA ARG A 258 -0.35 10.34 20.44
C ARG A 258 -0.22 9.61 19.10
N ASP A 259 -1.18 9.79 18.21
CA ASP A 259 -1.14 9.16 16.90
C ASP A 259 -0.02 9.78 16.03
N ALA A 260 0.23 11.09 16.12
CA ALA A 260 1.41 11.72 15.51
C ALA A 260 2.73 11.20 16.08
N GLU A 261 2.83 11.01 17.40
CA GLU A 261 4.00 10.42 18.07
C GLU A 261 4.26 8.99 17.59
N LYS A 262 3.21 8.19 17.46
CA LYS A 262 3.31 6.84 16.94
C LYS A 262 3.86 6.82 15.51
N ILE A 263 3.50 7.77 14.65
CA ILE A 263 4.08 7.88 13.29
C ILE A 263 5.58 8.13 13.38
N THR A 264 6.03 9.04 14.24
CA THR A 264 7.46 9.30 14.41
C THR A 264 8.22 8.12 15.00
N GLU A 265 7.62 7.34 15.90
CA GLU A 265 8.22 6.10 16.42
C GLU A 265 8.35 5.04 15.32
N ILE A 266 7.33 4.88 14.46
CA ILE A 266 7.37 3.92 13.34
C ILE A 266 8.48 4.28 12.34
N LEU A 267 8.75 5.57 12.14
CA LEU A 267 9.66 6.06 11.10
C LEU A 267 11.05 6.46 11.66
N GLY A 268 11.29 6.30 12.96
CA GLY A 268 12.54 6.67 13.62
C GLY A 268 13.29 5.52 14.31
N ASP A 269 12.68 4.34 14.44
CA ASP A 269 13.30 3.11 14.98
C ASP A 269 13.92 2.25 13.87
#